data_AF-A0A432SIQ1-F1
#
_entry.id   AF-A0A432SIQ1-F1
#
_cell.length_a   1.000
_cell.length_b   1.000
_cell.length_c   1.000
_cell.angle_alpha   90.00
_cell.angle_beta   90.00
_cell.angle_gamma   90.00
#
_symmetry.space_group_name_H-M   'P 1'
#
loop_
_entity.id
_entity.type
_entity.pdbx_description
1 polymer ?
#
loop_
_entity_poly.entity_id
_entity_poly.type
_entity_poly.pdbx_seq_one_letter_code
_entity_poly.pdbx_strand_id
1 'polypeptide(L)'
;MKFRQMCYRCNRPANLCLCRSIVPVDTRTKFVILIHPKEYKRIKNNTGRLTHLSLPSSELFCGVDFTHHSRLNAILDDQKNSCFILYPDEKSIPLHEVPLPAKERQLVILLIDATWSSAKPMLRQS
;
A
#
# COMPACT_ATOMS: atom_id res chain seq x y z
N MET A 1 -33.54 6.79 -9.43
CA MET A 1 -32.12 6.48 -9.14
C MET A 1 -31.54 7.64 -8.34
N LYS A 2 -31.25 7.50 -7.04
CA LYS A 2 -30.64 8.59 -6.24
C LYS A 2 -29.13 8.62 -6.51
N PHE A 3 -28.65 9.64 -7.21
CA PHE A 3 -27.22 9.88 -7.33
C PHE A 3 -26.65 10.21 -5.95
N ARG A 4 -25.73 9.38 -5.48
CA ARG A 4 -25.03 9.60 -4.22
C ARG A 4 -23.81 10.45 -4.52
N GLN A 5 -23.72 11.65 -3.96
CA GLN A 5 -22.50 12.46 -4.05
C GLN A 5 -21.33 11.69 -3.43
N MET A 6 -20.22 11.62 -4.15
CA MET A 6 -19.01 10.90 -3.74
C MET A 6 -17.87 11.89 -3.50
N CYS A 7 -17.05 11.63 -2.48
CA CYS A 7 -15.79 12.31 -2.32
C CYS A 7 -14.75 11.67 -3.23
N TYR A 8 -14.28 12.39 -4.24
CA TYR A 8 -13.27 11.90 -5.18
C TYR A 8 -11.90 11.68 -4.53
N ARG A 9 -11.62 12.29 -3.37
CA ARG A 9 -10.36 12.12 -2.63
C ARG A 9 -10.29 10.80 -1.85
N CYS A 10 -11.32 10.43 -1.07
CA CYS A 10 -11.33 9.18 -0.29
C CYS A 10 -12.22 8.06 -0.87
N ASN A 11 -12.91 8.31 -1.99
CA ASN A 11 -13.89 7.42 -2.63
C ASN A 11 -15.08 7.00 -1.73
N ARG A 12 -15.38 7.78 -0.69
CA ARG A 12 -16.55 7.52 0.19
C ARG A 12 -17.72 8.42 -0.20
N PRO A 13 -18.97 8.04 0.13
CA PRO A 13 -20.11 8.95 0.05
C PRO A 13 -19.79 10.26 0.77
N ALA A 14 -20.21 11.40 0.22
CA ALA A 14 -19.85 12.72 0.75
C ALA A 14 -20.24 12.89 2.23
N ASN A 15 -21.37 12.32 2.64
CA ASN A 15 -21.85 12.31 4.03
C ASN A 15 -21.07 11.39 4.97
N LEU A 16 -20.19 10.53 4.45
CA LEU A 16 -19.31 9.62 5.19
C LEU A 16 -17.84 9.86 4.81
N CYS A 17 -17.53 11.07 4.35
CA CYS A 17 -16.19 11.48 3.98
C CYS A 17 -15.29 11.53 5.21
N LEU A 18 -14.09 10.93 5.11
CA LEU A 18 -13.10 10.92 6.21
C LEU A 18 -11.93 11.88 5.95
N CYS A 19 -11.92 12.61 4.83
CA CYS A 19 -10.78 13.45 4.46
C CYS A 19 -10.40 14.50 5.50
N ARG A 20 -11.35 15.00 6.29
CA ARG A 20 -11.10 15.97 7.36
C ARG A 20 -10.37 15.37 8.57
N SER A 21 -10.47 14.06 8.74
CA SER A 21 -9.84 13.31 9.84
C SER A 21 -8.47 12.73 9.45
N ILE A 22 -8.04 12.94 8.20
CA ILE A 22 -6.74 12.46 7.72
C ILE A 22 -5.67 13.40 8.27
N VAL A 23 -4.78 12.84 9.07
CA VAL A 23 -3.59 13.51 9.58
C VAL A 23 -2.40 12.93 8.82
N PRO A 24 -1.62 13.77 8.09
CA PRO A 24 -0.38 13.33 7.48
C PRO A 24 0.61 12.86 8.54
N VAL A 25 1.26 11.73 8.28
CA VAL A 25 2.34 11.19 9.09
C VAL A 25 3.58 11.15 8.21
N ASP A 26 4.54 12.00 8.53
CA ASP A 26 5.81 12.01 7.83
C ASP A 26 6.66 10.84 8.29
N THR A 27 7.12 10.04 7.32
CA THR A 27 7.92 8.86 7.57
C THR A 27 9.18 8.92 6.72
N ARG A 28 10.32 8.61 7.33
CA ARG A 28 11.54 8.34 6.56
C ARG A 28 11.34 7.11 5.67
N THR A 29 10.61 6.10 6.14
CA THR A 29 10.27 4.90 5.37
C THR A 29 9.30 5.25 4.24
N LYS A 30 9.56 4.72 3.06
CA LYS A 30 8.66 4.81 1.91
C LYS A 30 7.73 3.60 1.93
N PHE A 31 6.43 3.84 1.71
CA PHE A 31 5.44 2.78 1.65
C PHE A 31 4.93 2.60 0.22
N VAL A 32 4.81 1.35 -0.21
CA VAL A 32 4.17 0.99 -1.48
C VAL A 32 3.00 0.09 -1.18
N ILE A 33 1.79 0.53 -1.48
CA ILE A 33 0.56 -0.20 -1.17
C ILE A 33 0.06 -0.86 -2.46
N LEU A 34 0.07 -2.18 -2.47
CA LEU A 34 -0.47 -3.01 -3.55
C LEU A 34 -1.90 -3.41 -3.18
N ILE A 35 -2.89 -2.77 -3.81
CA ILE A 35 -4.30 -2.99 -3.51
C ILE A 35 -4.96 -3.90 -4.56
N HIS A 36 -5.65 -4.94 -4.10
CA HIS A 36 -6.42 -5.80 -4.99
C HIS A 36 -7.66 -5.05 -5.53
N PRO A 37 -8.04 -5.16 -6.82
CA PRO A 37 -9.17 -4.44 -7.39
C PRO A 37 -10.51 -4.67 -6.68
N LYS A 38 -10.71 -5.85 -6.08
CA LYS A 38 -11.91 -6.13 -5.26
C LYS A 38 -11.95 -5.26 -4.00
N GLU A 39 -10.83 -5.08 -3.31
CA GLU A 39 -10.76 -4.22 -2.12
C GLU A 39 -10.79 -2.74 -2.52
N TYR A 40 -10.14 -2.35 -3.62
CA TYR A 40 -10.23 -0.99 -4.16
C TYR A 40 -11.68 -0.55 -4.46
N LYS A 41 -12.50 -1.49 -4.96
CA LYS A 41 -13.93 -1.24 -5.25
C LYS A 41 -14.81 -1.26 -3.98
N ARG A 42 -14.32 -1.75 -2.84
CA ARG A 42 -15.08 -1.80 -1.58
C ARG A 42 -15.06 -0.45 -0.88
N ILE A 43 -16.05 0.38 -1.20
CA ILE A 43 -16.27 1.72 -0.63
C ILE A 43 -16.27 1.75 0.91
N LYS A 44 -16.73 0.68 1.58
CA LYS A 44 -16.76 0.60 3.05
C LYS A 44 -15.36 0.47 3.67
N ASN A 45 -14.45 -0.24 2.99
CA ASN A 45 -13.17 -0.70 3.51
C ASN A 45 -12.01 -0.16 2.64
N ASN A 46 -12.09 1.11 2.23
CA ASN A 46 -11.07 1.75 1.38
C ASN A 46 -9.80 2.13 2.19
N THR A 47 -9.32 1.18 2.98
CA THR A 47 -8.23 1.34 3.95
C THR A 47 -6.92 1.64 3.25
N GLY A 48 -6.54 0.92 2.18
CA GLY A 48 -5.32 1.23 1.42
C GLY A 48 -5.29 2.66 0.89
N ARG A 49 -6.43 3.21 0.42
CA ARG A 49 -6.49 4.60 -0.04
C ARG A 49 -6.41 5.60 1.12
N LEU A 50 -7.06 5.33 2.25
CA LEU A 50 -6.97 6.19 3.42
C LEU A 50 -5.54 6.21 3.97
N THR A 51 -4.89 5.06 4.05
CA THR A 51 -3.48 4.92 4.44
C THR A 51 -2.57 5.71 3.52
N HIS A 52 -2.77 5.61 2.19
CA HIS A 52 -2.02 6.41 1.22
C HIS A 52 -2.19 7.92 1.44
N LEU A 53 -3.42 8.38 1.70
CA LEU A 53 -3.69 9.79 1.98
C LEU A 53 -3.07 10.29 3.29
N SER A 54 -2.84 9.41 4.26
CA SER A 54 -2.16 9.72 5.53
C SER A 54 -0.63 9.63 5.43
N LEU A 55 -0.08 8.97 4.41
CA LEU A 55 1.37 8.78 4.22
C LEU A 55 1.83 9.53 2.95
N PRO A 56 2.26 10.80 3.04
CA PRO A 56 2.55 11.63 1.87
C PRO A 56 3.58 11.04 0.91
N SER A 57 4.55 10.29 1.42
CA SER A 57 5.62 9.66 0.63
C SER A 57 5.25 8.28 0.08
N SER A 58 4.01 7.81 0.27
CA SER A 58 3.59 6.49 -0.18
C SER A 58 3.15 6.46 -1.65
N GLU A 59 3.25 5.29 -2.27
CA GLU A 59 2.68 5.02 -3.60
C GLU A 59 1.58 3.95 -3.46
N LEU A 60 0.52 4.06 -4.27
CA LEU A 60 -0.62 3.13 -4.26
C LEU A 60 -0.82 2.57 -5.67
N PHE A 61 -0.70 1.25 -5.82
CA PHE A 61 -0.89 0.56 -7.10
C PHE A 61 -2.03 -0.44 -6.98
N CYS A 62 -2.99 -0.37 -7.90
CA CYS A 62 -4.14 -1.28 -7.93
C CYS A 62 -3.91 -2.34 -9.01
N GLY A 63 -3.93 -3.63 -8.64
CA GLY A 63 -3.61 -4.71 -9.57
C GLY A 63 -3.68 -6.09 -8.92
N VAL A 64 -3.52 -7.12 -9.75
CA VAL A 64 -3.43 -8.53 -9.31
C VAL A 64 -2.09 -9.18 -9.68
N ASP A 65 -1.42 -8.64 -10.69
CA ASP A 65 -0.10 -9.01 -11.19
C ASP A 65 0.68 -7.70 -11.39
N PHE A 66 1.88 -7.63 -10.82
CA PHE A 66 2.76 -6.48 -10.91
C PHE A 66 4.09 -6.77 -11.62
N THR A 67 4.24 -7.94 -12.24
CA THR A 67 5.46 -8.39 -12.93
C THR A 67 6.00 -7.33 -13.92
N HIS A 68 5.09 -6.67 -14.65
CA HIS A 68 5.43 -5.65 -15.66
C HIS A 68 5.09 -4.22 -15.22
N HIS A 69 4.90 -3.99 -13.92
CA HIS A 69 4.54 -2.67 -13.41
C HIS A 69 5.77 -1.75 -13.36
N SER A 70 5.95 -0.96 -14.42
CA SER A 70 7.14 -0.11 -14.65
C SER A 70 7.58 0.72 -13.44
N ARG A 71 6.63 1.37 -12.76
CA ARG A 71 6.94 2.20 -11.58
C ARG A 71 7.34 1.37 -10.36
N LEU A 72 6.78 0.17 -10.20
CA LEU A 72 7.13 -0.71 -9.09
C LEU A 72 8.53 -1.28 -9.32
N ASN A 73 8.78 -1.77 -10.54
CA ASN A 73 10.08 -2.31 -10.93
C ASN A 73 11.17 -1.24 -10.80
N ALA A 74 10.90 0.01 -11.21
CA ALA A 74 11.84 1.12 -11.01
C ALA A 74 12.17 1.40 -9.52
N ILE A 75 11.23 1.16 -8.59
CA ILE A 75 11.49 1.28 -7.14
C ILE A 75 12.32 0.10 -6.64
N LEU A 76 12.01 -1.11 -7.12
CA LEU A 76 12.70 -2.34 -6.73
C LEU A 76 14.14 -2.40 -7.26
N ASP A 77 14.39 -1.89 -8.48
CA ASP A 77 15.69 -1.93 -9.16
C ASP A 77 16.64 -0.80 -8.71
N ASP A 78 16.13 0.22 -8.01
CA ASP A 78 16.96 1.31 -7.49
C ASP A 78 17.82 0.83 -6.31
N GLN A 79 19.14 0.79 -6.53
CA GLN A 79 20.13 0.34 -5.55
C GLN A 79 20.19 1.21 -4.28
N LYS A 80 19.59 2.40 -4.31
CA LYS A 80 19.43 3.27 -3.13
C LYS A 80 18.31 2.78 -2.22
N ASN A 81 17.43 1.91 -2.71
CA ASN A 81 16.32 1.37 -1.93
C ASN A 81 16.71 0.04 -1.27
N SER A 82 16.09 -0.22 -0.12
CA SER A 82 16.06 -1.54 0.50
C SER A 82 14.60 -1.93 0.66
N CYS A 83 14.15 -2.81 -0.21
CA CYS A 83 12.76 -3.17 -0.38
C CYS A 83 12.41 -4.43 0.42
N PHE A 84 11.35 -4.34 1.23
CA PHE A 84 10.80 -5.46 2.00
C PHE A 84 9.30 -5.53 1.79
N ILE A 85 8.74 -6.73 1.91
CA ILE A 85 7.30 -6.92 1.93
C ILE A 85 6.84 -7.27 3.34
N LEU A 86 5.77 -6.60 3.80
CA LEU A 86 5.11 -6.94 5.05
C LEU A 86 4.05 -8.01 4.77
N TYR A 87 4.40 -9.27 5.00
CA TYR A 87 3.52 -10.41 4.80
C TYR A 87 3.88 -11.53 5.78
N PRO A 88 2.91 -12.23 6.38
CA PRO A 88 3.22 -13.34 7.26
C PRO A 88 3.70 -14.53 6.43
N ASP A 89 4.92 -14.95 6.69
CA ASP A 89 5.54 -16.12 6.08
C ASP A 89 6.44 -16.78 7.12
N GLU A 90 6.71 -18.09 6.96
CA GLU A 90 7.63 -18.80 7.84
C GLU A 90 9.06 -18.24 7.77
N LYS A 91 9.41 -17.60 6.64
CA LYS A 91 10.70 -16.91 6.43
C LYS A 91 10.64 -15.42 6.75
N SER A 92 9.55 -14.95 7.38
CA SER A 92 9.42 -13.54 7.73
C SER A 92 10.51 -13.12 8.74
N ILE A 93 10.99 -11.89 8.59
CA ILE A 93 12.01 -11.33 9.45
C ILE A 93 11.32 -10.64 10.63
N PRO A 94 11.52 -11.11 11.87
CA PRO A 94 11.05 -10.38 13.05
C PRO A 94 11.85 -9.07 13.20
N LEU A 95 11.16 -7.94 13.05
CA LEU A 95 11.78 -6.61 13.11
C LEU A 95 12.43 -6.27 14.46
N HIS A 96 12.15 -7.03 15.52
CA HIS A 96 12.78 -6.86 16.83
C HIS A 96 14.11 -7.63 16.95
N GLU A 97 14.40 -8.57 16.05
CA GLU A 97 15.62 -9.39 16.07
C GLU A 97 16.63 -8.93 15.02
N VAL A 98 16.17 -8.35 13.91
CA VAL A 98 17.04 -7.92 12.80
C VAL A 98 16.98 -6.41 12.63
N PRO A 99 18.13 -5.70 12.71
CA PRO A 99 18.16 -4.28 12.42
C PRO A 99 17.82 -4.05 10.95
N LEU A 100 16.87 -3.13 10.71
CA LEU A 100 16.56 -2.65 9.37
C LEU A 100 17.82 -2.03 8.73
N PRO A 101 17.94 -2.07 7.38
CA PRO A 101 19.15 -1.63 6.69
C PRO A 101 19.61 -0.23 7.11
N ALA A 102 20.94 -0.06 7.07
CA ALA A 102 21.64 1.14 7.49
C ALA A 102 21.10 2.41 6.83
N LYS A 103 21.30 3.54 7.52
CA LYS A 103 20.76 4.86 7.15
C LYS A 103 21.23 5.37 5.77
N GLU A 104 22.13 4.68 5.07
CA GLU A 104 22.54 5.07 3.72
C GLU A 104 21.49 4.73 2.65
N ARG A 105 20.62 3.74 2.90
CA ARG A 105 19.56 3.34 1.97
C ARG A 105 18.18 3.82 2.42
N GLN A 106 17.32 4.04 1.44
CA GLN A 106 15.91 4.35 1.61
C GLN A 106 15.14 3.05 1.88
N LEU A 107 14.59 2.90 3.08
CA LEU A 107 13.75 1.75 3.39
C LEU A 107 12.42 1.87 2.62
N VAL A 108 12.05 0.81 1.91
CA VAL A 108 10.79 0.71 1.18
C VAL A 108 10.02 -0.51 1.71
N ILE A 109 8.80 -0.31 2.21
CA ILE A 109 7.93 -1.38 2.68
C ILE A 109 6.74 -1.52 1.73
N LEU A 110 6.62 -2.70 1.13
CA LEU A 110 5.48 -3.11 0.33
C LEU A 110 4.39 -3.68 1.25
N LEU A 111 3.18 -3.14 1.15
CA LEU A 111 1.99 -3.56 1.89
C LEU A 111 0.98 -4.15 0.90
N ILE A 112 0.48 -5.36 1.16
CA ILE A 112 -0.60 -5.95 0.35
C ILE A 112 -1.95 -5.67 1.01
N ASP A 113 -2.80 -4.88 0.36
CA ASP A 113 -4.19 -4.65 0.76
C ASP A 113 -5.12 -5.57 -0.04
N ALA A 114 -5.24 -6.81 0.44
CA ALA A 114 -6.07 -7.85 -0.15
C ALA A 114 -6.59 -8.80 0.95
N THR A 115 -7.66 -9.54 0.65
CA THR A 115 -8.06 -10.67 1.52
C THR A 115 -6.95 -11.73 1.55
N TRP A 116 -6.84 -12.50 2.62
CA TRP A 116 -5.86 -13.60 2.75
C TRP A 116 -5.83 -14.53 1.52
N SER A 117 -7.01 -14.87 0.99
CA SER A 117 -7.18 -15.70 -0.20
C SER A 117 -6.64 -15.07 -1.50
N SER A 118 -6.53 -13.74 -1.55
CA SER A 118 -6.08 -12.99 -2.73
C SER A 118 -4.64 -12.47 -2.60
N ALA A 119 -4.16 -12.24 -1.38
CA ALA A 119 -2.81 -11.75 -1.13
C ALA A 119 -1.72 -12.76 -1.55
N LYS A 120 -1.92 -14.05 -1.26
CA LYS A 120 -0.96 -15.11 -1.61
C LYS A 120 -0.80 -15.29 -3.13
N PRO A 121 -1.87 -15.34 -3.95
CA PRO A 121 -1.75 -15.29 -5.40
C PRO A 121 -1.03 -14.05 -5.91
N MET A 122 -1.36 -12.86 -5.42
CA MET A 122 -0.68 -11.62 -5.83
C MET A 122 0.82 -11.68 -5.57
N LEU A 123 1.23 -12.19 -4.40
CA LEU A 123 2.65 -12.36 -4.07
C LEU A 123 3.35 -13.40 -4.95
N ARG A 124 2.67 -14.50 -5.31
CA ARG A 124 3.25 -15.58 -6.11
C ARG A 124 3.29 -15.31 -7.61
N GLN A 125 2.40 -14.44 -8.09
CA GLN A 125 2.23 -14.11 -9.50
C GLN A 125 2.91 -12.79 -9.89
N SER A 126 3.50 -12.08 -8.93
CA SER A 126 4.23 -10.84 -9.15
C SER A 126 5.73 -11.03 -9.01
#